data_AF-A0A919T288-F1
#
_entry.id   AF-A0A919T288-F1
#
_cell.length_a   1.000
_cell.length_b   1.000
_cell.length_c   1.000
_cell.angle_alpha   90.00
_cell.angle_beta   90.00
_cell.angle_gamma   90.00
#
_symmetry.space_group_name_H-M   'P 1'
#
loop_
_entity.id
_entity.type
_entity.pdbx_description
1 polymer ?
#
loop_
_entity_poly.entity_id
_entity_poly.type
_entity_poly.pdbx_seq_one_letter_code
_entity_poly.pdbx_strand_id
1 'polypeptide(L)'
;MVTGRPRGPHGGDDGGSSSSGGRPRRVPADNINAAQATIEQVAQRGRPDQGVVGGDSGGTNPGSFAPDPSSPDPMAEIMARYDRFGDSPPTIDVAANDAAHGGYGPGDAAHTVDRHGADIPLARDPNGKTIEGRIYNDTGWPKKENWSYRWDDPVTMNREVNNYVRANWETIRSNLAIDGAHSASFDAGHRVGEGYYNANMGQHAPPDAHRAATSFVKVVIKVVPGSDPPQPYLITAYPTGTM
;
A
#
# COMPACT_ATOMS: atom_id res chain seq x y z
N MET A 1 4.52 30.05 68.65
CA MET A 1 3.63 31.18 69.02
C MET A 1 3.80 32.29 67.98
N VAL A 2 2.69 32.99 67.66
CA VAL A 2 2.52 34.10 66.70
C VAL A 2 2.54 33.65 65.22
N THR A 3 1.42 33.20 64.60
CA THR A 3 0.22 33.89 64.06
C THR A 3 0.44 34.72 62.79
N GLY A 4 -0.20 34.32 61.68
CA GLY A 4 -0.39 35.16 60.49
C GLY A 4 -0.89 34.45 59.22
N ARG A 5 -2.22 34.29 59.09
CA ARG A 5 -3.00 34.11 57.83
C ARG A 5 -3.84 35.41 57.65
N PRO A 6 -4.62 35.64 56.57
CA PRO A 6 -4.46 35.44 55.12
C PRO A 6 -4.90 36.70 54.29
N ARG A 7 -4.64 36.77 52.97
CA ARG A 7 -5.42 37.58 51.99
C ARG A 7 -5.38 36.93 50.58
N GLY A 8 -6.55 36.63 50.01
CA GLY A 8 -6.77 36.38 48.57
C GLY A 8 -7.15 37.68 47.85
N PRO A 9 -8.02 37.69 46.82
CA PRO A 9 -8.04 36.91 45.57
C PRO A 9 -7.97 37.82 44.31
N HIS A 10 -7.49 37.30 43.19
CA HIS A 10 -7.67 37.82 41.83
C HIS A 10 -8.06 36.59 40.98
N GLY A 11 -9.22 36.47 40.34
CA GLY A 11 -9.81 37.43 39.40
C GLY A 11 -8.92 37.42 38.16
N GLY A 12 -9.13 36.63 37.11
CA GLY A 12 -10.35 36.29 36.40
C GLY A 12 -9.99 36.56 34.93
N ASP A 13 -10.04 35.56 34.06
CA ASP A 13 -10.19 35.79 32.63
C ASP A 13 -10.67 34.51 31.93
N ASP A 14 -11.86 34.67 31.38
CA ASP A 14 -12.60 33.75 30.56
C ASP A 14 -12.01 33.75 29.14
N GLY A 15 -11.52 32.60 28.69
CA GLY A 15 -11.03 32.40 27.33
C GLY A 15 -11.54 31.09 26.77
N GLY A 16 -12.80 31.08 26.33
CA GLY A 16 -13.45 29.94 25.69
C GLY A 16 -12.66 29.46 24.47
N SER A 17 -12.10 28.26 24.58
CA SER A 17 -11.58 27.55 23.41
C SER A 17 -12.73 26.76 22.78
N SER A 18 -13.33 27.38 21.77
CA SER A 18 -14.29 26.81 20.86
C SER A 18 -13.84 25.44 20.35
N SER A 19 -14.67 24.43 20.60
CA SER A 19 -14.65 23.14 19.94
C SER A 19 -14.92 23.33 18.44
N SER A 20 -13.86 23.47 17.64
CA SER A 20 -13.98 23.36 16.19
C SER A 20 -14.22 21.89 15.85
N GLY A 21 -15.49 21.55 15.62
CA GLY A 21 -15.89 20.27 15.05
C GLY A 21 -15.12 20.01 13.76
N GLY A 22 -14.20 19.06 13.82
CA GLY A 22 -13.56 18.49 12.65
C GLY A 22 -14.63 17.84 11.80
N ARG A 23 -15.01 18.52 10.71
CA ARG A 23 -15.85 17.95 9.67
C ARG A 23 -15.22 16.63 9.22
N PRO A 24 -15.97 15.51 9.13
CA PRO A 24 -15.45 14.32 8.47
C PRO A 24 -15.03 14.73 7.06
N ARG A 25 -13.77 14.47 6.69
CA ARG A 25 -13.28 14.60 5.32
C ARG A 25 -14.24 13.78 4.45
N ARG A 26 -15.00 14.46 3.60
CA ARG A 26 -15.76 13.83 2.53
C ARG A 26 -14.78 12.98 1.73
N VAL A 27 -15.00 11.67 1.74
CA VAL A 27 -14.42 10.77 0.75
C VAL A 27 -14.87 11.31 -0.62
N PRO A 28 -13.97 11.57 -1.57
CA PRO A 28 -14.36 12.03 -2.89
C PRO A 28 -15.32 11.01 -3.53
N ALA A 29 -16.46 11.48 -4.04
CA ALA A 29 -17.41 10.65 -4.80
C ALA A 29 -16.77 10.02 -6.06
N ASP A 30 -15.59 10.51 -6.43
CA ASP A 30 -14.77 10.03 -7.54
C ASP A 30 -14.33 8.57 -7.35
N ASN A 31 -14.26 8.05 -6.11
CA ASN A 31 -13.78 6.68 -5.85
C ASN A 31 -14.81 5.58 -6.17
N ILE A 32 -16.11 5.83 -6.02
CA ILE A 32 -17.17 4.85 -6.34
C ILE A 32 -17.38 4.79 -7.86
N ASN A 33 -17.41 5.95 -8.51
CA ASN A 33 -17.57 6.03 -9.96
C ASN A 33 -16.35 5.46 -10.70
N ALA A 34 -15.13 5.65 -10.16
CA ALA A 34 -13.92 5.05 -10.72
C ALA A 34 -13.95 3.51 -10.61
N ALA A 35 -14.36 2.97 -9.46
CA ALA A 35 -14.48 1.52 -9.28
C ALA A 35 -15.54 0.91 -10.21
N GLN A 36 -16.71 1.54 -10.35
CA GLN A 36 -17.74 1.10 -11.29
C GLN A 36 -17.26 1.19 -12.75
N ALA A 37 -16.60 2.29 -13.13
CA ALA A 37 -16.05 2.45 -14.49
C ALA A 37 -14.94 1.44 -14.82
N THR A 38 -14.09 1.07 -13.85
CA THR A 38 -13.07 0.03 -14.05
C THR A 38 -13.72 -1.36 -14.20
N ILE A 39 -14.72 -1.68 -13.38
CA ILE A 39 -15.47 -2.94 -13.48
C ILE A 39 -16.19 -3.06 -14.83
N GLU A 40 -16.81 -1.97 -15.32
CA GLU A 40 -17.47 -1.94 -16.62
C GLU A 40 -16.49 -2.07 -17.80
N GLN A 41 -15.31 -1.43 -17.73
CA GLN A 41 -14.29 -1.56 -18.77
C GLN A 41 -13.74 -2.99 -18.89
N VAL A 42 -13.56 -3.69 -17.77
CA VAL A 42 -13.10 -5.08 -17.76
C VAL A 42 -14.19 -6.01 -18.31
N ALA A 43 -15.46 -5.79 -17.94
CA ALA A 43 -16.59 -6.55 -18.49
C ALA A 43 -16.74 -6.38 -20.01
N GLN A 44 -16.40 -5.21 -20.55
CA GLN A 44 -16.42 -4.95 -22.01
C GLN A 44 -15.24 -5.59 -22.74
N ARG A 45 -14.06 -5.70 -22.11
CA ARG A 45 -12.87 -6.32 -22.72
C ARG A 45 -12.98 -7.83 -22.90
N GLY A 46 -13.92 -8.47 -22.19
CA GLY A 46 -14.26 -9.89 -22.35
C GLY A 46 -15.31 -10.19 -23.44
N ARG A 47 -15.86 -9.17 -24.12
CA ARG A 47 -16.79 -9.39 -25.24
C ARG A 47 -15.99 -9.59 -26.54
N PRO A 48 -16.12 -10.74 -27.22
CA PRO A 48 -15.54 -10.90 -28.55
C PRO A 48 -16.20 -9.90 -29.51
N ASP A 49 -15.36 -9.12 -30.16
CA ASP A 49 -15.70 -8.13 -31.18
C ASP A 49 -16.40 -8.83 -32.35
N GLN A 50 -17.72 -8.65 -32.49
CA GLN A 50 -18.45 -9.08 -33.68
C GLN A 50 -18.19 -8.07 -34.81
N GLY A 51 -16.99 -8.17 -35.37
CA GLY A 51 -16.60 -7.47 -36.58
C GLY A 51 -17.34 -8.03 -37.79
N VAL A 52 -18.10 -7.15 -38.44
CA VAL A 52 -18.73 -7.34 -39.74
C VAL A 52 -17.65 -7.36 -40.83
N VAL A 53 -17.46 -8.49 -41.53
CA VAL A 53 -16.94 -8.55 -42.92
C VAL A 53 -17.56 -9.77 -43.62
N GLY A 54 -18.22 -9.52 -44.76
CA GLY A 54 -18.82 -10.56 -45.60
C GLY A 54 -17.82 -11.29 -46.50
N GLY A 55 -18.25 -12.44 -47.04
CA GLY A 55 -17.60 -13.10 -48.17
C GLY A 55 -17.47 -14.62 -48.06
N ASP A 56 -18.54 -15.31 -48.47
CA ASP A 56 -18.69 -16.68 -48.99
C ASP A 56 -17.43 -17.58 -49.15
N SER A 57 -17.44 -18.78 -48.53
CA SER A 57 -17.21 -20.09 -49.18
C SER A 57 -17.06 -21.22 -48.14
N GLY A 58 -17.72 -22.35 -48.40
CA GLY A 58 -17.96 -23.46 -47.47
C GLY A 58 -16.76 -24.10 -46.76
N GLY A 59 -17.01 -24.51 -45.52
CA GLY A 59 -16.14 -25.35 -44.71
C GLY A 59 -16.82 -25.69 -43.39
N THR A 60 -17.01 -26.99 -43.14
CA THR A 60 -17.49 -27.63 -41.91
C THR A 60 -17.39 -26.78 -40.63
N ASN A 61 -18.54 -26.47 -40.02
CA ASN A 61 -18.66 -25.85 -38.69
C ASN A 61 -17.76 -26.56 -37.66
N PRO A 62 -16.65 -25.97 -37.20
CA PRO A 62 -16.10 -26.33 -35.90
C PRO A 62 -17.07 -25.77 -34.86
N GLY A 63 -17.51 -26.64 -33.95
CA GLY A 63 -18.54 -26.36 -32.95
C GLY A 63 -18.38 -24.96 -32.35
N SER A 64 -19.47 -24.19 -32.41
CA SER A 64 -19.66 -23.03 -31.56
C SER A 64 -19.35 -23.48 -30.14
N PHE A 65 -18.23 -23.00 -29.59
CA PHE A 65 -17.93 -23.13 -28.17
C PHE A 65 -18.96 -22.27 -27.44
N ALA A 66 -20.17 -22.81 -27.26
CA ALA A 66 -21.07 -22.29 -26.26
C ALA A 66 -20.29 -22.34 -24.94
N PRO A 67 -20.15 -21.21 -24.21
CA PRO A 67 -19.53 -21.23 -22.90
C PRO A 67 -20.26 -22.27 -22.06
N ASP A 68 -19.50 -23.15 -21.42
CA ASP A 68 -20.04 -24.19 -20.56
C ASP A 68 -20.94 -23.54 -19.49
N PRO A 69 -22.26 -23.81 -19.48
CA PRO A 69 -23.19 -23.19 -18.53
C PRO A 69 -22.92 -23.61 -17.07
N SER A 70 -21.99 -24.53 -16.83
CA SER A 70 -21.51 -24.91 -15.50
C SER A 70 -20.29 -24.12 -15.02
N SER A 71 -19.67 -23.30 -15.87
CA SER A 71 -18.63 -22.37 -15.44
C SER A 71 -19.29 -21.25 -14.63
N PRO A 72 -18.93 -21.05 -13.35
CA PRO A 72 -19.47 -19.96 -12.56
C PRO A 72 -19.20 -18.64 -13.28
N ASP A 73 -20.20 -17.75 -13.30
CA ASP A 73 -20.05 -16.42 -13.85
C ASP A 73 -18.84 -15.74 -13.15
N PRO A 74 -17.75 -15.41 -13.88
CA PRO A 74 -16.55 -14.86 -13.27
C PRO A 74 -16.85 -13.57 -12.51
N MET A 75 -17.87 -12.81 -12.93
CA MET A 75 -18.32 -11.63 -12.21
C MET A 75 -18.94 -12.00 -10.86
N ALA A 76 -19.78 -13.04 -10.81
CA ALA A 76 -20.39 -13.50 -9.57
C ALA A 76 -19.34 -14.00 -8.56
N GLU A 77 -18.27 -14.66 -9.02
CA GLU A 77 -17.16 -15.07 -8.15
C GLU A 77 -16.40 -13.86 -7.59
N ILE A 78 -16.08 -12.86 -8.42
CA ILE A 78 -15.40 -11.63 -8.01
C ILE A 78 -16.25 -10.88 -6.97
N MET A 79 -17.55 -10.71 -7.21
CA MET A 79 -18.45 -10.03 -6.27
C MET A 79 -18.57 -10.81 -4.95
N ALA A 80 -18.69 -12.13 -5.00
CA ALA A 80 -18.71 -12.96 -3.80
C ALA A 80 -17.38 -12.91 -3.02
N ARG A 81 -16.24 -12.76 -3.69
CA ARG A 81 -14.94 -12.55 -3.02
C ARG A 81 -14.84 -11.15 -2.42
N TYR A 82 -15.28 -10.13 -3.14
CA TYR A 82 -15.34 -8.74 -2.68
C TYR A 82 -16.16 -8.62 -1.39
N ASP A 83 -17.37 -9.19 -1.37
CA ASP A 83 -18.28 -9.13 -0.21
C ASP A 83 -17.66 -9.79 1.03
N ARG A 84 -16.90 -10.90 0.84
CA ARG A 84 -16.24 -11.61 1.94
C ARG A 84 -15.12 -10.83 2.63
N PHE A 85 -14.56 -9.79 2.00
CA PHE A 85 -13.62 -8.89 2.69
C PHE A 85 -14.29 -7.99 3.73
N GLY A 86 -15.60 -7.76 3.61
CA GLY A 86 -16.39 -6.93 4.52
C GLY A 86 -16.09 -5.43 4.43
N ASP A 87 -17.00 -4.59 4.95
CA ASP A 87 -16.93 -3.13 4.76
C ASP A 87 -15.95 -2.40 5.69
N SER A 88 -15.48 -3.08 6.74
CA SER A 88 -14.57 -2.47 7.72
C SER A 88 -13.12 -2.73 7.32
N PRO A 89 -12.27 -1.69 7.20
CA PRO A 89 -10.85 -1.89 6.92
C PRO A 89 -10.16 -2.64 8.05
N PRO A 90 -9.27 -3.60 7.74
CA PRO A 90 -8.45 -4.24 8.75
C PRO A 90 -7.45 -3.24 9.34
N THR A 91 -7.05 -3.48 10.59
CA THR A 91 -5.89 -2.81 11.18
C THR A 91 -4.69 -3.74 11.04
N ILE A 92 -3.59 -3.21 10.52
CA ILE A 92 -2.35 -3.96 10.27
C ILE A 92 -1.30 -3.47 11.28
N ASP A 93 -0.85 -4.37 12.15
CA ASP A 93 0.44 -4.21 12.82
C ASP A 93 1.52 -4.72 11.87
N VAL A 94 2.36 -3.81 11.39
CA VAL A 94 3.35 -4.12 10.34
C VAL A 94 4.39 -5.12 10.82
N ALA A 95 4.81 -5.07 12.09
CA ALA A 95 5.80 -5.98 12.62
C ALA A 95 5.21 -7.38 12.82
N ALA A 96 3.99 -7.47 13.36
CA ALA A 96 3.28 -8.74 13.50
C ALA A 96 2.97 -9.37 12.12
N ASN A 97 2.58 -8.54 11.14
CA ASN A 97 2.36 -8.96 9.76
C ASN A 97 3.62 -9.55 9.14
N ASP A 98 4.75 -8.85 9.23
CA ASP A 98 6.03 -9.33 8.70
C ASP A 98 6.45 -10.65 9.38
N ALA A 99 6.25 -10.79 10.69
CA ALA A 99 6.54 -12.02 11.41
C ALA A 99 5.64 -13.19 10.95
N ALA A 100 4.36 -12.93 10.69
CA ALA A 100 3.40 -13.96 10.26
C ALA A 100 3.59 -14.37 8.79
N HIS A 101 4.04 -13.46 7.94
CA HIS A 101 4.03 -13.64 6.47
C HIS A 101 5.40 -13.51 5.80
N GLY A 102 6.47 -13.27 6.55
CA GLY A 102 7.85 -13.17 6.03
C GLY A 102 8.42 -14.49 5.50
N GLY A 103 7.78 -15.62 5.81
CA GLY A 103 8.15 -16.95 5.31
C GLY A 103 7.44 -17.38 4.02
N TYR A 104 6.60 -16.53 3.41
CA TYR A 104 5.96 -16.85 2.14
C TYR A 104 6.97 -16.95 0.98
N GLY A 105 6.52 -17.51 -0.15
CA GLY A 105 7.39 -17.82 -1.28
C GLY A 105 8.12 -16.60 -1.88
N PRO A 106 9.07 -16.82 -2.81
CA PRO A 106 9.80 -15.74 -3.47
C PRO A 106 8.85 -14.74 -4.13
N GLY A 107 8.83 -13.50 -3.62
CA GLY A 107 7.95 -12.43 -4.12
C GLY A 107 6.66 -12.22 -3.31
N ASP A 108 6.36 -13.10 -2.37
CA ASP A 108 5.18 -13.02 -1.49
C ASP A 108 5.53 -12.85 0.00
N ALA A 109 6.80 -13.09 0.37
CA ALA A 109 7.30 -12.82 1.72
C ALA A 109 7.10 -11.36 2.13
N ALA A 110 6.43 -11.13 3.25
CA ALA A 110 6.34 -9.81 3.87
C ALA A 110 7.73 -9.35 4.37
N HIS A 111 8.10 -8.10 4.11
CA HIS A 111 9.47 -7.64 4.33
C HIS A 111 9.60 -6.13 4.57
N THR A 112 8.56 -5.49 5.09
CA THR A 112 8.58 -4.07 5.44
C THR A 112 9.65 -3.76 6.47
N VAL A 113 9.60 -4.41 7.64
CA VAL A 113 10.49 -4.16 8.77
C VAL A 113 11.91 -4.60 8.43
N ASP A 114 12.06 -5.78 7.83
CA ASP A 114 13.38 -6.30 7.46
C ASP A 114 14.13 -5.36 6.50
N ARG A 115 13.44 -4.75 5.53
CA ARG A 115 14.11 -3.99 4.46
C ARG A 115 13.97 -2.48 4.56
N HIS A 116 13.04 -1.99 5.36
CA HIS A 116 12.70 -0.57 5.43
C HIS A 116 12.39 -0.11 6.87
N GLY A 117 12.55 -0.98 7.87
CA GLY A 117 12.31 -0.64 9.27
C GLY A 117 13.24 0.47 9.78
N ALA A 118 12.76 1.21 10.77
CA ALA A 118 13.48 2.36 11.34
C ALA A 118 14.83 1.98 11.98
N ASP A 119 14.97 0.73 12.44
CA ASP A 119 16.17 0.23 13.09
C ASP A 119 17.34 -0.05 12.13
N ILE A 120 17.10 -0.04 10.81
CA ILE A 120 18.18 -0.24 9.83
C ILE A 120 19.08 1.00 9.83
N PRO A 121 20.40 0.87 10.06
CA PRO A 121 21.31 2.02 10.06
C PRO A 121 21.36 2.71 8.69
N LEU A 122 21.49 4.04 8.70
CA LEU A 122 21.56 4.83 7.47
C LEU A 122 22.92 4.74 6.79
N ALA A 123 23.95 5.18 7.51
CA ALA A 123 25.29 5.36 6.98
C ALA A 123 25.88 4.02 6.56
N ARG A 124 26.61 4.04 5.45
CA ARG A 124 27.22 2.84 4.87
C ARG A 124 28.18 2.14 5.85
N ASP A 125 27.97 0.84 6.00
CA ASP A 125 28.94 -0.12 6.52
C ASP A 125 29.00 -1.31 5.56
N PRO A 126 30.12 -1.53 4.83
CA PRO A 126 30.23 -2.64 3.88
C PRO A 126 30.02 -4.03 4.49
N ASN A 127 30.22 -4.17 5.80
CA ASN A 127 30.09 -5.44 6.52
C ASN A 127 28.69 -5.64 7.12
N GLY A 128 27.79 -4.67 6.97
CA GLY A 128 26.49 -4.65 7.62
C GLY A 128 25.35 -4.18 6.71
N LYS A 129 24.13 -4.55 7.10
CA LYS A 129 22.91 -4.12 6.40
C LYS A 129 22.61 -2.67 6.72
N THR A 130 22.86 -1.78 5.75
CA THR A 130 22.64 -0.33 5.90
C THR A 130 21.86 0.23 4.71
N ILE A 131 21.09 1.30 4.92
CA ILE A 131 20.25 1.90 3.88
C ILE A 131 21.12 2.42 2.72
N GLU A 132 22.21 3.13 3.01
CA GLU A 132 23.18 3.56 2.00
C GLU A 132 23.87 2.37 1.33
N GLY A 133 24.26 1.35 2.10
CA GLY A 133 24.93 0.15 1.58
C GLY A 133 24.09 -0.63 0.56
N ARG A 134 22.76 -0.53 0.59
CA ARG A 134 21.89 -1.11 -0.44
C ARG A 134 22.14 -0.53 -1.83
N ILE A 135 22.54 0.73 -1.94
CA ILE A 135 22.92 1.35 -3.22
C ILE A 135 24.16 0.66 -3.82
N TYR A 136 25.08 0.23 -2.95
CA TYR A 136 26.35 -0.40 -3.30
C TYR A 136 26.31 -1.93 -3.36
N ASN A 137 25.17 -2.56 -3.03
CA ASN A 137 25.05 -4.00 -2.82
C ASN A 137 25.98 -4.54 -1.71
N ASP A 138 26.11 -3.79 -0.62
CA ASP A 138 26.86 -4.24 0.55
C ASP A 138 26.14 -5.42 1.26
N THR A 139 26.83 -6.01 2.23
CA THR A 139 26.39 -7.22 2.96
C THR A 139 24.99 -7.06 3.55
N GLY A 140 24.17 -8.12 3.47
CA GLY A 140 22.83 -8.16 4.07
C GLY A 140 21.70 -7.72 3.15
N TRP A 141 22.00 -7.28 1.92
CA TRP A 141 21.00 -7.01 0.88
C TRP A 141 21.00 -8.09 -0.21
N PRO A 142 19.83 -8.46 -0.75
CA PRO A 142 19.75 -9.45 -1.83
C PRO A 142 20.21 -8.89 -3.18
N LYS A 143 20.16 -7.57 -3.36
CA LYS A 143 20.55 -6.86 -4.58
C LYS A 143 20.78 -5.38 -4.33
N LYS A 144 21.49 -4.73 -5.27
CA LYS A 144 21.54 -3.27 -5.37
C LYS A 144 20.18 -2.67 -5.70
N GLU A 145 19.92 -1.47 -5.21
CA GLU A 145 18.81 -0.63 -5.65
C GLU A 145 19.29 0.79 -5.98
N ASN A 146 18.51 1.54 -6.75
CA ASN A 146 18.80 2.97 -6.99
C ASN A 146 18.21 3.90 -5.91
N TRP A 147 17.28 3.38 -5.11
CA TRP A 147 16.61 4.12 -4.04
C TRP A 147 16.49 3.19 -2.84
N SER A 148 16.84 3.69 -1.67
CA SER A 148 16.83 2.92 -0.43
C SER A 148 16.46 3.86 0.70
N TYR A 149 15.36 3.58 1.38
CA TYR A 149 14.87 4.39 2.50
C TYR A 149 14.42 3.50 3.63
N ARG A 150 14.50 4.05 4.84
CA ARG A 150 13.83 3.53 6.03
C ARG A 150 12.73 4.47 6.49
N TRP A 151 11.77 3.92 7.21
CA TRP A 151 10.83 4.67 8.02
C TRP A 151 11.58 5.44 9.12
N ASP A 152 11.10 6.63 9.47
CA ASP A 152 11.72 7.41 10.57
C ASP A 152 11.51 6.70 11.93
N ASP A 153 10.34 6.09 12.15
CA ASP A 153 10.03 5.33 13.36
C ASP A 153 8.88 4.31 13.14
N PRO A 154 8.76 3.27 14.00
CA PRO A 154 7.71 2.25 13.86
C PRO A 154 6.28 2.76 14.08
N VAL A 155 6.09 3.83 14.85
CA VAL A 155 4.76 4.39 15.15
C VAL A 155 4.23 5.12 13.91
N THR A 156 5.07 5.96 13.28
CA THR A 156 4.76 6.63 12.01
C THR A 156 4.46 5.61 10.92
N MET A 157 5.28 4.56 10.78
CA MET A 157 5.03 3.47 9.83
C MET A 157 3.63 2.84 10.00
N ASN A 158 3.29 2.38 11.22
CA ASN A 158 1.99 1.78 11.48
C ASN A 158 0.84 2.78 11.25
N ARG A 159 1.01 4.02 11.70
CA ARG A 159 0.00 5.08 11.53
C ARG A 159 -0.30 5.32 10.06
N GLU A 160 0.73 5.55 9.24
CA GLU A 160 0.53 5.91 7.83
C GLU A 160 -0.02 4.75 7.00
N VAL A 161 0.45 3.51 7.25
CA VAL A 161 -0.12 2.32 6.59
C VAL A 161 -1.60 2.18 6.92
N ASN A 162 -1.99 2.26 8.19
CA ASN A 162 -3.40 2.12 8.58
C ASN A 162 -4.27 3.30 8.12
N ASN A 163 -3.72 4.51 8.05
CA ASN A 163 -4.41 5.65 7.45
C ASN A 163 -4.69 5.42 5.97
N TYR A 164 -3.70 4.92 5.24
CA TYR A 164 -3.84 4.56 3.83
C TYR A 164 -4.92 3.47 3.64
N VAL A 165 -4.83 2.37 4.38
CA VAL A 165 -5.78 1.25 4.28
C VAL A 165 -7.20 1.72 4.55
N ARG A 166 -7.42 2.51 5.61
CA ARG A 166 -8.74 3.03 5.96
C ARG A 166 -9.31 3.96 4.90
N ALA A 167 -8.48 4.84 4.34
CA ALA A 167 -8.93 5.82 3.35
C ALA A 167 -9.23 5.20 1.98
N ASN A 168 -8.60 4.07 1.66
CA ASN A 168 -8.65 3.44 0.33
C ASN A 168 -9.26 2.03 0.35
N TRP A 169 -9.95 1.64 1.44
CA TRP A 169 -10.38 0.26 1.64
C TRP A 169 -11.26 -0.26 0.50
N GLU A 170 -12.14 0.58 -0.02
CA GLU A 170 -13.00 0.24 -1.16
C GLU A 170 -12.19 -0.21 -2.39
N THR A 171 -11.22 0.61 -2.79
CA THR A 171 -10.32 0.32 -3.91
C THR A 171 -9.44 -0.90 -3.62
N ILE A 172 -8.96 -1.03 -2.38
CA ILE A 172 -8.16 -2.19 -1.97
C ILE A 172 -8.99 -3.47 -2.12
N ARG A 173 -10.22 -3.52 -1.59
CA ARG A 173 -11.10 -4.68 -1.70
C ARG A 173 -11.38 -5.05 -3.15
N SER A 174 -11.70 -4.07 -3.98
CA SER A 174 -11.94 -4.28 -5.40
C SER A 174 -10.72 -4.92 -6.09
N ASN A 175 -9.53 -4.34 -5.90
CA ASN A 175 -8.30 -4.88 -6.49
C ASN A 175 -7.96 -6.28 -5.94
N LEU A 176 -8.16 -6.53 -4.65
CA LEU A 176 -7.93 -7.85 -4.06
C LEU A 176 -8.93 -8.90 -4.55
N ALA A 177 -10.17 -8.51 -4.84
CA ALA A 177 -11.17 -9.40 -5.40
C ALA A 177 -10.84 -9.78 -6.85
N ILE A 178 -10.43 -8.80 -7.66
CA ILE A 178 -10.15 -8.97 -9.09
C ILE A 178 -8.77 -9.61 -9.32
N ASP A 179 -7.72 -9.00 -8.77
CA ASP A 179 -6.32 -9.33 -9.08
C ASP A 179 -5.61 -10.11 -7.96
N GLY A 180 -6.22 -10.22 -6.78
CA GLY A 180 -5.57 -10.81 -5.59
C GLY A 180 -4.45 -9.94 -5.00
N ALA A 181 -4.25 -8.73 -5.53
CA ALA A 181 -3.19 -7.82 -5.11
C ALA A 181 -3.61 -6.35 -5.27
N HIS A 182 -3.08 -5.50 -4.40
CA HIS A 182 -3.19 -4.05 -4.48
C HIS A 182 -1.80 -3.44 -4.35
N SER A 183 -1.43 -2.55 -5.28
CA SER A 183 -0.17 -1.82 -5.26
C SER A 183 -0.44 -0.35 -5.56
N ALA A 184 0.09 0.54 -4.73
CA ALA A 184 -0.09 1.97 -4.90
C ALA A 184 1.08 2.77 -4.29
N SER A 185 1.15 4.04 -4.66
CA SER A 185 1.98 5.06 -4.02
C SER A 185 1.07 6.14 -3.43
N PHE A 186 1.46 6.75 -2.32
CA PHE A 186 0.77 7.92 -1.76
C PHE A 186 1.75 8.92 -1.15
N ASP A 187 1.32 10.17 -1.03
CA ASP A 187 2.03 11.22 -0.29
C ASP A 187 1.39 11.39 1.09
N ALA A 188 2.18 11.20 2.15
CA ALA A 188 1.73 11.42 3.52
C ALA A 188 1.56 12.92 3.86
N GLY A 189 2.08 13.82 3.03
CA GLY A 189 2.03 15.28 3.23
C GLY A 189 2.95 15.79 4.35
N HIS A 190 3.74 14.90 4.93
CA HIS A 190 4.77 15.18 5.92
C HIS A 190 5.91 14.17 5.78
N ARG A 191 7.07 14.47 6.35
CA ARG A 191 8.21 13.55 6.32
C ARG A 191 7.86 12.25 7.06
N VAL A 192 8.11 11.12 6.43
CA VAL A 192 7.87 9.77 6.99
C VAL A 192 9.11 8.88 7.00
N GLY A 193 10.14 9.27 6.25
CA GLY A 193 11.36 8.49 6.16
C GLY A 193 12.51 9.24 5.52
N GLU A 194 13.65 8.59 5.58
CA GLU A 194 14.92 9.08 5.08
C GLU A 194 15.77 7.96 4.53
N GLY A 195 16.69 8.31 3.65
CA GLY A 195 17.45 7.32 2.91
C GLY A 195 18.38 7.94 1.89
N TYR A 196 18.71 7.15 0.88
CA TYR A 196 19.67 7.48 -0.16
C TYR A 196 19.12 7.15 -1.53
N TYR A 197 19.55 7.93 -2.51
CA TYR A 197 19.32 7.65 -3.92
C TYR A 197 20.64 7.67 -4.68
N ASN A 198 20.73 6.88 -5.75
CA ASN A 198 21.88 6.85 -6.63
C ASN A 198 21.77 7.99 -7.66
N ALA A 199 22.58 9.05 -7.50
CA ALA A 199 22.62 10.17 -8.45
C ALA A 199 23.09 9.75 -9.85
N ASN A 200 23.84 8.66 -9.95
CA ASN A 200 24.28 8.08 -11.22
C ASN A 200 23.31 7.00 -11.76
N MET A 201 22.05 6.97 -11.30
CA MET A 201 21.08 6.00 -11.81
C MET A 201 20.89 6.15 -13.33
N GLY A 202 21.00 5.04 -14.06
CA GLY A 202 20.90 5.01 -15.52
C GLY A 202 22.16 5.43 -16.28
N GLN A 203 23.24 5.79 -15.58
CA GLN A 203 24.53 6.12 -16.18
C GLN A 203 25.51 4.94 -16.06
N HIS A 204 26.50 4.87 -16.96
CA HIS A 204 27.63 3.94 -16.85
C HIS A 204 28.71 4.48 -15.90
N ALA A 205 28.32 4.87 -14.69
CA ALA A 205 29.21 5.39 -13.65
C ALA A 205 29.04 4.59 -12.35
N PRO A 206 30.04 4.57 -11.45
CA PRO A 206 29.90 3.98 -10.12
C PRO A 206 28.71 4.59 -9.36
N PRO A 207 28.06 3.84 -8.45
CA PRO A 207 26.97 4.39 -7.65
C PRO A 207 27.44 5.59 -6.82
N ASP A 208 26.63 6.64 -6.78
CA ASP A 208 26.88 7.86 -6.01
C ASP A 208 25.66 8.13 -5.14
N ALA A 209 25.76 7.80 -3.85
CA ALA A 209 24.64 7.83 -2.93
C ALA A 209 24.44 9.23 -2.32
N HIS A 210 23.26 9.82 -2.51
CA HIS A 210 22.89 11.11 -1.95
C HIS A 210 21.76 10.96 -0.95
N ARG A 211 21.91 11.56 0.22
CA ARG A 211 20.90 11.49 1.28
C ARG A 211 19.68 12.33 0.95
N ALA A 212 18.49 11.79 1.20
CA ALA A 212 17.22 12.49 1.02
C ALA A 212 16.22 12.09 2.12
N ALA A 213 15.27 12.98 2.40
CA ALA A 213 14.06 12.70 3.16
C ALA A 213 12.86 12.67 2.22
N THR A 214 11.78 11.98 2.60
CA THR A 214 10.60 11.84 1.75
C THR A 214 9.30 11.82 2.55
N SER A 215 8.21 12.22 1.89
CA SER A 215 6.83 12.04 2.32
C SER A 215 6.09 10.96 1.51
N PHE A 216 6.70 10.44 0.44
CA PHE A 216 6.08 9.44 -0.42
C PHE A 216 6.29 8.03 0.12
N VAL A 217 5.26 7.21 0.01
CA VAL A 217 5.23 5.82 0.44
C VAL A 217 4.69 4.95 -0.67
N LYS A 218 5.31 3.79 -0.90
CA LYS A 218 4.76 2.72 -1.72
C LYS A 218 4.23 1.61 -0.83
N VAL A 219 3.08 1.04 -1.19
CA VAL A 219 2.40 -0.01 -0.44
C VAL A 219 1.98 -1.14 -1.37
N VAL A 220 2.16 -2.39 -0.93
CA VAL A 220 1.73 -3.60 -1.63
C VAL A 220 1.01 -4.52 -0.64
N ILE A 221 -0.24 -4.85 -0.95
CA ILE A 221 -1.11 -5.73 -0.16
C ILE A 221 -1.53 -6.89 -1.04
N LYS A 222 -1.59 -8.11 -0.50
CA LYS A 222 -2.08 -9.30 -1.20
C LYS A 222 -3.06 -10.08 -0.33
N VAL A 223 -3.73 -11.05 -0.94
CA VAL A 223 -4.55 -12.04 -0.23
C VAL A 223 -3.69 -13.19 0.27
N VAL A 224 -3.85 -13.58 1.53
CA VAL A 224 -3.19 -14.77 2.10
C VAL A 224 -3.58 -15.99 1.27
N PRO A 225 -2.62 -16.73 0.69
CA PRO A 225 -2.92 -17.87 -0.16
C PRO A 225 -3.81 -18.90 0.55
N GLY A 226 -4.94 -19.25 -0.08
CA GLY A 226 -5.88 -20.25 0.44
C GLY A 226 -6.71 -19.82 1.65
N SER A 227 -6.65 -18.55 2.09
CA SER A 227 -7.49 -18.06 3.19
C SER A 227 -8.97 -18.00 2.80
N ASP A 228 -9.84 -18.50 3.70
CA ASP A 228 -11.30 -18.37 3.62
C ASP A 228 -11.88 -18.09 5.03
N PRO A 229 -12.48 -16.91 5.29
CA PRO A 229 -12.64 -15.78 4.37
C PRO A 229 -11.27 -15.23 3.89
N PRO A 230 -11.22 -14.59 2.70
CA PRO A 230 -9.98 -14.06 2.17
C PRO A 230 -9.41 -12.99 3.11
N GLN A 231 -8.15 -13.16 3.51
CA GLN A 231 -7.46 -12.27 4.44
C GLN A 231 -6.43 -11.43 3.70
N PRO A 232 -6.51 -10.09 3.74
CA PRO A 232 -5.44 -9.24 3.23
C PRO A 232 -4.23 -9.28 4.15
N TYR A 233 -3.03 -9.24 3.59
CA TYR A 233 -1.80 -9.02 4.32
C TYR A 233 -0.88 -8.07 3.56
N LEU A 234 -0.04 -7.34 4.30
CA LEU A 234 0.91 -6.39 3.74
C LEU A 234 2.16 -7.16 3.28
N ILE A 235 2.54 -7.04 2.01
CA ILE A 235 3.85 -7.55 1.56
C ILE A 235 4.93 -6.54 1.93
N THR A 236 4.72 -5.27 1.58
CA THR A 236 5.69 -4.23 1.84
C THR A 236 5.02 -2.87 1.89
N ALA A 237 5.45 -2.01 2.82
CA ALA A 237 5.20 -0.59 2.79
C ALA A 237 6.51 0.15 3.06
N TYR A 238 6.92 1.07 2.20
CA TYR A 238 8.21 1.73 2.38
C TYR A 238 8.24 3.17 1.86
N PRO A 239 9.00 4.07 2.51
CA PRO A 239 9.24 5.40 1.99
C PRO A 239 10.02 5.32 0.68
N THR A 240 9.74 6.22 -0.25
CA THR A 240 10.35 6.21 -1.59
C THR A 240 10.63 7.63 -2.08
N GLY A 241 11.57 7.80 -3.00
CA GLY A 241 11.88 9.10 -3.61
C GLY A 241 11.06 9.42 -4.87
N THR A 242 10.20 8.50 -5.31
CA THR A 242 9.40 8.62 -6.53
C THR A 242 7.96 8.18 -6.26
N MET A 243 7.00 8.89 -6.86
CA MET A 243 5.60 8.44 -6.94
C MET A 243 5.44 7.31 -7.97
#